data_AF-X1VH42-F1
#
_entry.id   AF-X1VH42-F1
#
_cell.length_a   1.000
_cell.length_b   1.000
_cell.length_c   1.000
_cell.angle_alpha   90.00
_cell.angle_beta   90.00
_cell.angle_gamma   90.00
#
_symmetry.space_group_name_H-M   'P 1'
#
loop_
_entity.id
_entity.type
_entity.pdbx_description
1 polymer ?
#
loop_
_entity_poly.entity_id
_entity_poly.type
_entity_poly.pdbx_seq_one_letter_code
_entity_poly.pdbx_strand_id
1 'polypeptide(L)'
;AWFLKKTAIVSTGAALGIGLEDKALSATTAGKPAGLVSEGSTKTLPMGRIGDVKISRLIAGGNPFSGWSHSRDLKYISELFKAYSTDEKIFETLEMYEENGINTILAGGVRVLDKYWNQRGGKIQWIAQTHPKSNDLTSNIKRAIDNGAAAAYIQGGVGDSFVKNGRVDLLGKAIEFIKENRIPAGIGAHSIEVPIACEKAGIEPDFYMKTLHSGNYWSATPKEDRIEFNVDSNSLDDHDNIWSLDPERTIEFM
;
A
#
# COMPACT_ATOMS: atom_id res chain seq x y z
N ALA A 1 -18.50 -4.46 -72.48
CA ALA A 1 -19.65 -3.53 -72.55
C ALA A 1 -20.54 -3.84 -71.34
N TRP A 2 -20.57 -2.98 -70.31
CA TRP A 2 -21.53 -1.86 -70.17
C TRP A 2 -22.99 -2.35 -70.19
N PHE A 3 -23.69 -2.41 -69.06
CA PHE A 3 -24.40 -1.32 -68.33
C PHE A 3 -25.89 -1.25 -68.72
N LEU A 4 -26.77 -1.41 -67.71
CA LEU A 4 -28.10 -0.81 -67.58
C LEU A 4 -28.56 -1.07 -66.12
N LYS A 5 -28.40 -0.16 -65.13
CA LYS A 5 -29.00 1.17 -64.83
C LYS A 5 -30.50 1.15 -64.47
N LYS A 6 -30.79 1.38 -63.16
CA LYS A 6 -31.71 2.38 -62.51
C LYS A 6 -32.46 1.79 -61.30
N THR A 7 -32.14 2.09 -60.02
CA THR A 7 -32.52 3.23 -59.11
C THR A 7 -34.03 3.22 -58.76
N ALA A 8 -34.53 3.28 -57.50
CA ALA A 8 -34.26 4.26 -56.44
C ALA A 8 -34.64 3.85 -54.98
N ILE A 9 -33.75 4.24 -54.05
CA ILE A 9 -33.86 4.90 -52.72
C ILE A 9 -35.24 5.02 -52.04
N VAL A 10 -35.34 4.50 -50.80
CA VAL A 10 -36.06 5.14 -49.68
C VAL A 10 -35.15 5.09 -48.44
N SER A 11 -34.83 6.26 -47.90
CA SER A 11 -34.12 6.46 -46.64
C SER A 11 -35.11 6.66 -45.50
N THR A 12 -35.01 5.87 -44.43
CA THR A 12 -35.59 6.20 -43.12
C THR A 12 -34.71 5.57 -42.04
N GLY A 13 -34.34 6.39 -41.04
CA GLY A 13 -33.19 6.18 -40.16
C GLY A 13 -33.21 4.89 -39.33
N ALA A 14 -32.02 4.27 -39.22
CA ALA A 14 -31.73 3.30 -38.19
C ALA A 14 -31.21 4.04 -36.96
N ALA A 15 -32.01 4.03 -35.89
CA ALA A 15 -31.61 4.47 -34.56
C ALA A 15 -30.40 3.63 -34.10
N LEU A 16 -29.32 4.32 -33.75
CA LEU A 16 -28.15 3.73 -33.11
C LEU A 16 -28.58 3.10 -31.77
N GLY A 17 -28.21 1.84 -31.57
CA GLY A 17 -28.42 1.11 -30.33
C GLY A 17 -27.74 1.82 -29.17
N ILE A 18 -28.54 2.42 -28.30
CA ILE A 18 -28.09 2.94 -27.01
C ILE A 18 -27.98 1.71 -26.09
N GLY A 19 -26.73 1.32 -25.83
CA GLY A 19 -26.38 0.21 -24.96
C GLY A 19 -26.88 0.43 -23.54
N LEU A 20 -27.09 -0.68 -22.84
CA LEU A 20 -27.46 -0.75 -21.42
C LEU A 20 -26.48 0.00 -20.48
N GLU A 21 -25.33 0.41 -21.02
CA GLU A 21 -24.22 1.11 -20.38
C GLU A 21 -24.57 2.56 -20.02
N ASP A 22 -25.32 3.26 -20.88
CA ASP A 22 -25.70 4.67 -20.66
C ASP A 22 -26.76 4.85 -19.57
N LYS A 23 -27.56 3.81 -19.31
CA LYS A 23 -28.51 3.79 -18.19
C LYS A 23 -27.82 3.61 -16.84
N ALA A 24 -26.68 2.92 -16.79
CA ALA A 24 -25.87 2.83 -15.58
C ALA A 24 -25.12 4.15 -15.31
N LEU A 25 -24.65 4.83 -16.36
CA LEU A 25 -23.94 6.11 -16.25
C LEU A 25 -24.87 7.26 -15.82
N SER A 26 -26.11 7.27 -16.30
CA SER A 26 -27.11 8.30 -16.00
C SER A 26 -27.76 8.16 -14.61
N ALA A 27 -27.62 7.01 -13.96
CA ALA A 27 -28.09 6.81 -12.57
C ALA A 27 -27.13 7.40 -11.52
N THR A 28 -25.94 7.85 -11.94
CA THR A 28 -24.87 8.31 -11.01
C THR A 28 -24.75 9.84 -10.97
N THR A 29 -25.60 10.59 -11.68
CA THR A 29 -25.59 12.07 -11.70
C THR A 29 -26.74 12.72 -10.92
N ALA A 30 -27.38 11.97 -10.02
CA ALA A 30 -28.34 12.52 -9.07
C ALA A 30 -27.79 12.45 -7.63
N GLY A 31 -27.27 13.60 -7.16
CA GLY A 31 -27.04 13.85 -5.74
C GLY A 31 -25.63 13.52 -5.24
N LYS A 32 -25.01 14.50 -4.59
CA LYS A 32 -23.91 14.31 -3.65
C LYS A 32 -24.32 13.16 -2.70
N PRO A 33 -23.54 12.06 -2.55
CA PRO A 33 -23.92 11.05 -1.58
C PRO A 33 -23.95 11.74 -0.21
N ALA A 34 -25.15 11.86 0.35
CA ALA A 34 -25.30 12.22 1.75
C ALA A 34 -24.53 11.16 2.52
N GLY A 35 -23.49 11.58 3.24
CA GLY A 35 -22.68 10.68 4.04
C GLY A 35 -23.60 9.84 4.91
N LEU A 36 -23.54 8.51 4.72
CA LEU A 36 -24.15 7.56 5.64
C LEU A 36 -23.38 7.65 6.95
N VAL A 37 -23.70 8.65 7.76
CA VAL A 37 -23.28 8.67 9.15
C VAL A 37 -24.16 7.65 9.86
N SER A 38 -23.64 6.43 9.99
CA SER A 38 -24.24 5.41 10.84
C SER A 38 -24.40 5.98 12.25
N GLU A 39 -25.64 6.16 12.70
CA GLU A 39 -25.96 6.39 14.12
C GLU A 39 -25.41 5.20 14.91
N GLY A 40 -24.29 5.43 15.61
CA GLY A 40 -23.53 4.38 16.29
C GLY A 40 -22.01 4.48 16.15
N SER A 41 -21.48 5.42 15.35
CA SER A 41 -20.04 5.69 15.30
C SER A 41 -19.53 6.18 16.67
N THR A 42 -18.92 5.28 17.44
CA THR A 42 -17.96 5.69 18.45
C THR A 42 -16.86 6.42 17.68
N LYS A 43 -16.73 7.74 17.84
CA LYS A 43 -15.70 8.61 17.22
C LYS A 43 -14.24 8.19 17.49
N THR A 44 -14.03 7.02 18.08
CA THR A 44 -12.74 6.49 18.48
C THR A 44 -12.67 5.03 18.07
N LEU A 45 -11.70 4.70 17.23
CA LEU A 45 -11.36 3.32 16.92
C LEU A 45 -10.67 2.67 18.14
N PRO A 46 -10.78 1.34 18.29
CA PRO A 46 -9.92 0.61 19.22
C PRO A 46 -8.45 0.92 18.94
N MET A 47 -7.66 1.05 20.00
CA MET A 47 -6.24 1.42 19.92
C MET A 47 -5.35 0.28 20.43
N GLY A 48 -4.13 0.20 19.91
CA GLY A 48 -3.03 -0.60 20.42
C GLY A 48 -1.80 0.27 20.70
N ARG A 49 -0.67 -0.36 21.02
CA ARG A 49 0.62 0.31 21.15
C ARG A 49 1.72 -0.49 20.45
N ILE A 50 2.68 0.23 19.88
CA ILE A 50 3.98 -0.30 19.46
C ILE A 50 5.02 0.54 20.20
N GLY A 51 5.76 -0.07 21.13
CA GLY A 51 6.53 0.67 22.12
C GLY A 51 5.65 1.72 22.82
N ASP A 52 6.05 2.99 22.75
CA ASP A 52 5.28 4.09 23.34
C ASP A 52 4.22 4.71 22.44
N VAL A 53 4.22 4.37 21.15
CA VAL A 53 3.33 4.96 20.13
C VAL A 53 1.95 4.34 20.24
N LYS A 54 0.92 5.16 20.47
CA LYS A 54 -0.49 4.72 20.51
C LYS A 54 -1.10 4.76 19.12
N ILE A 55 -1.58 3.63 18.61
CA ILE A 55 -1.93 3.45 17.20
C ILE A 55 -3.35 2.91 17.09
N SER A 56 -4.16 3.43 16.16
CA SER A 56 -5.48 2.88 15.84
C SER A 56 -5.36 1.47 15.27
N ARG A 57 -6.27 0.56 15.65
CA ARG A 57 -6.27 -0.83 15.13
C ARG A 57 -6.48 -0.91 13.62
N LEU A 58 -6.93 0.17 12.99
CA LEU A 58 -6.87 0.41 11.56
C LEU A 58 -5.77 1.44 11.27
N ILE A 59 -4.82 1.10 10.41
CA ILE A 59 -3.74 1.97 9.94
C ILE A 59 -3.96 2.23 8.46
N ALA A 60 -3.91 3.48 8.02
CA ALA A 60 -4.08 3.82 6.61
C ALA A 60 -2.78 3.57 5.81
N GLY A 61 -2.90 2.95 4.63
CA GLY A 61 -1.77 2.78 3.70
C GLY A 61 -1.54 4.03 2.85
N GLY A 62 -0.28 4.41 2.64
CA GLY A 62 0.07 5.65 1.91
C GLY A 62 0.59 5.48 0.48
N ASN A 63 0.69 4.26 -0.06
CA ASN A 63 1.22 4.01 -1.42
C ASN A 63 0.53 4.85 -2.52
N PRO A 64 -0.81 5.02 -2.51
CA PRO A 64 -1.47 5.86 -3.51
C PRO A 64 -0.98 7.31 -3.52
N PHE A 65 -0.60 7.87 -2.38
CA PHE A 65 -0.13 9.27 -2.27
C PHE A 65 1.19 9.52 -3.00
N SER A 66 2.04 8.49 -3.15
CA SER A 66 3.29 8.54 -3.90
C SER A 66 3.17 8.06 -5.34
N GLY A 67 1.98 7.62 -5.76
CA GLY A 67 1.77 6.97 -7.07
C GLY A 67 2.32 5.56 -7.14
N TRP A 68 2.65 4.92 -6.01
CA TRP A 68 3.11 3.54 -6.03
C TRP A 68 1.90 2.61 -6.22
N SER A 69 1.90 1.85 -7.30
CA SER A 69 0.86 0.90 -7.64
C SER A 69 1.47 -0.43 -8.05
N HIS A 70 1.02 -1.49 -7.39
CA HIS A 70 1.21 -2.87 -7.85
C HIS A 70 0.23 -3.13 -8.99
N SER A 71 0.61 -2.66 -10.18
CA SER A 71 -0.26 -2.58 -11.36
C SER A 71 0.30 -3.34 -12.57
N ARG A 72 1.28 -4.23 -12.37
CA ARG A 72 1.89 -5.04 -13.45
C ARG A 72 2.28 -4.19 -14.67
N ASP A 73 1.59 -4.42 -15.79
CA ASP A 73 1.78 -3.79 -17.10
C ASP A 73 0.94 -2.52 -17.30
N LEU A 74 0.02 -2.20 -16.39
CA LEU A 74 -0.83 -1.01 -16.44
C LEU A 74 -0.09 0.25 -15.95
N LYS A 75 0.93 0.66 -16.72
CA LYS A 75 1.83 1.79 -16.39
C LYS A 75 1.11 3.12 -16.12
N TYR A 76 -0.09 3.30 -16.67
CA TYR A 76 -0.87 4.53 -16.49
C TYR A 76 -1.46 4.68 -15.07
N ILE A 77 -1.53 3.61 -14.27
CA ILE A 77 -2.13 3.64 -12.93
C ILE A 77 -1.34 4.54 -11.98
N SER A 78 -0.01 4.49 -12.03
CA SER A 78 0.86 5.41 -11.26
C SER A 78 0.52 6.88 -11.58
N GLU A 79 0.33 7.21 -12.86
CA GLU A 79 0.01 8.58 -13.27
C GLU A 79 -1.40 8.99 -12.85
N LEU A 80 -2.38 8.08 -12.87
CA LEU A 80 -3.70 8.33 -12.33
C LEU A 80 -3.67 8.59 -10.82
N PHE A 81 -2.89 7.81 -10.06
CA PHE A 81 -2.73 8.01 -8.62
C PHE A 81 -2.10 9.36 -8.31
N LYS A 82 -1.08 9.78 -9.06
CA LYS A 82 -0.46 11.11 -8.91
C LYS A 82 -1.40 12.23 -9.30
N ALA A 83 -2.16 12.08 -10.39
CA ALA A 83 -3.13 13.07 -10.85
C ALA A 83 -4.27 13.28 -9.84
N TYR A 84 -4.73 12.22 -9.20
CA TYR A 84 -5.76 12.29 -8.16
C TYR A 84 -5.21 12.78 -6.81
N SER A 85 -4.03 12.30 -6.41
CA SER A 85 -3.44 12.58 -5.09
C SER A 85 -2.68 13.91 -5.08
N THR A 86 -3.39 14.99 -5.40
CA THR A 86 -2.91 16.36 -5.21
C THR A 86 -2.65 16.63 -3.73
N ASP A 87 -1.83 17.63 -3.40
CA ASP A 87 -1.56 18.00 -2.00
C ASP A 87 -2.85 18.24 -1.22
N GLU A 88 -3.80 18.99 -1.79
CA GLU A 88 -5.11 19.25 -1.18
C GLU A 88 -5.92 17.97 -1.00
N LYS A 89 -5.93 17.08 -2.00
CA LYS A 89 -6.70 15.83 -1.88
C LYS A 89 -6.11 14.90 -0.81
N ILE A 90 -4.79 14.90 -0.68
CA ILE A 90 -4.12 14.18 0.40
C ILE A 90 -4.54 14.78 1.75
N PHE A 91 -4.53 16.11 1.92
CA PHE A 91 -4.95 16.76 3.16
C PHE A 91 -6.40 16.43 3.54
N GLU A 92 -7.34 16.57 2.61
CA GLU A 92 -8.75 16.17 2.83
C GLU A 92 -8.86 14.71 3.30
N THR A 93 -8.05 13.83 2.71
CA THR A 93 -8.06 12.40 3.04
C THR A 93 -7.49 12.15 4.44
N LEU A 94 -6.40 12.82 4.80
CA LEU A 94 -5.80 12.71 6.14
C LEU A 94 -6.73 13.30 7.22
N GLU A 95 -7.40 14.42 6.94
CA GLU A 95 -8.41 15.02 7.84
C GLU A 95 -9.55 14.04 8.06
N MET A 96 -10.07 13.42 7.00
CA MET A 96 -11.11 12.40 7.09
C MET A 96 -10.66 11.18 7.92
N TYR A 97 -9.40 10.75 7.80
CA TYR A 97 -8.85 9.69 8.64
C TYR A 97 -8.89 10.08 10.12
N GLU A 98 -8.38 11.27 10.46
CA GLU A 98 -8.37 11.79 11.83
C GLU A 98 -9.78 11.94 12.41
N GLU A 99 -10.72 12.49 11.64
CA GLU A 99 -12.12 12.67 12.04
C GLU A 99 -12.83 11.34 12.33
N ASN A 100 -12.40 10.25 11.68
CA ASN A 100 -12.92 8.90 11.89
C ASN A 100 -12.08 8.07 12.87
N GLY A 101 -11.14 8.71 13.59
CA GLY A 101 -10.36 8.08 14.65
C GLY A 101 -9.18 7.24 14.18
N ILE A 102 -8.84 7.25 12.88
CA ILE A 102 -7.57 6.71 12.38
C ILE A 102 -6.49 7.75 12.69
N ASN A 103 -5.45 7.34 13.43
CA ASN A 103 -4.42 8.28 13.88
C ASN A 103 -3.04 8.00 13.29
N THR A 104 -2.92 7.03 12.39
CA THR A 104 -1.63 6.56 11.89
C THR A 104 -1.73 6.18 10.42
N ILE A 105 -0.74 6.61 9.64
CA ILE A 105 -0.48 6.11 8.29
C ILE A 105 0.82 5.32 8.22
N LEU A 106 0.90 4.39 7.28
CA LEU A 106 2.08 3.60 6.97
C LEU A 106 2.46 3.83 5.49
N ALA A 107 3.64 4.40 5.26
CA ALA A 107 4.06 4.87 3.93
C ALA A 107 5.58 4.99 3.79
N GLY A 108 6.14 4.84 2.57
CA GLY A 108 7.57 5.07 2.29
C GLY A 108 8.02 6.54 2.34
N GLY A 109 7.05 7.44 2.32
CA GLY A 109 7.24 8.88 2.38
C GLY A 109 6.01 9.55 1.82
N VAL A 110 5.56 10.60 2.49
CA VAL A 110 4.43 11.41 2.03
C VAL A 110 4.95 12.84 1.96
N ARG A 111 5.21 13.32 0.73
CA ARG A 111 5.87 14.62 0.46
C ARG A 111 5.20 15.82 1.15
N VAL A 112 3.96 15.65 1.59
CA VAL A 112 3.11 16.72 2.11
C VAL A 112 2.88 16.64 3.62
N LEU A 113 3.38 15.63 4.35
CA LEU A 113 3.08 15.51 5.79
C LEU A 113 3.54 16.74 6.58
N ASP A 114 4.75 17.23 6.32
CA ASP A 114 5.25 18.44 6.96
C ASP A 114 4.32 19.65 6.70
N LYS A 115 3.87 19.82 5.44
CA LYS A 115 2.89 20.86 5.11
C LYS A 115 1.56 20.63 5.83
N TYR A 116 1.10 19.38 5.91
CA TYR A 116 -0.16 19.03 6.56
C TYR A 116 -0.15 19.39 8.05
N TRP A 117 0.89 18.98 8.77
CA TRP A 117 1.06 19.30 10.19
C TRP A 117 1.17 20.81 10.42
N ASN A 118 1.98 21.51 9.62
CA ASN A 118 2.24 22.93 9.83
C ASN A 118 1.11 23.86 9.35
N GLN A 119 0.40 23.52 8.28
CA GLN A 119 -0.60 24.39 7.65
C GLN A 119 -2.03 24.04 8.05
N ARG A 120 -2.34 22.75 8.26
CA ARG A 120 -3.68 22.28 8.64
C ARG A 120 -3.80 21.94 10.12
N GLY A 121 -2.68 21.89 10.85
CA GLY A 121 -2.67 21.45 12.24
C GLY A 121 -2.95 19.97 12.41
N GLY A 122 -2.70 19.18 11.36
CA GLY A 122 -2.89 17.72 11.37
C GLY A 122 -2.06 17.05 12.48
N LYS A 123 -2.51 15.87 12.91
CA LYS A 123 -1.94 15.10 14.03
C LYS A 123 -1.63 13.65 13.67
N ILE A 124 -1.87 13.24 12.44
CA ILE A 124 -1.67 11.88 11.99
C ILE A 124 -0.21 11.47 12.13
N GLN A 125 0.02 10.34 12.77
CA GLN A 125 1.34 9.76 12.97
C GLN A 125 1.77 9.04 11.71
N TRP A 126 3.09 8.99 11.47
CA TRP A 126 3.65 8.31 10.31
C TRP A 126 4.56 7.16 10.75
N ILE A 127 4.24 5.95 10.31
CA ILE A 127 5.14 4.80 10.33
C ILE A 127 5.86 4.75 8.98
N ALA A 128 7.16 5.01 9.01
CA ALA A 128 7.99 5.08 7.80
C ALA A 128 8.35 3.69 7.29
N GLN A 129 7.99 3.40 6.04
CA GLN A 129 8.59 2.30 5.29
C GLN A 129 9.95 2.77 4.76
N THR A 130 11.02 2.09 5.17
CA THR A 130 12.39 2.47 4.86
C THR A 130 13.05 1.47 3.93
N HIS A 131 14.05 1.94 3.18
CA HIS A 131 14.74 1.19 2.13
C HIS A 131 16.27 1.20 2.37
N PRO A 132 16.76 0.60 3.47
CA PRO A 132 18.19 0.48 3.70
C PRO A 132 18.86 -0.34 2.58
N LYS A 133 20.10 0.01 2.25
CA LYS A 133 20.91 -0.68 1.23
C LYS A 133 22.14 -1.30 1.86
N SER A 134 22.68 -2.34 1.23
CA SER A 134 23.87 -3.05 1.75
C SER A 134 25.10 -2.16 1.92
N ASN A 135 25.19 -1.04 1.19
CA ASN A 135 26.26 -0.05 1.29
C ASN A 135 25.86 1.24 2.05
N ASP A 136 24.60 1.36 2.47
CA ASP A 136 24.07 2.50 3.22
C ASP A 136 22.77 2.10 3.93
N LEU A 137 22.91 1.65 5.18
CA LEU A 137 21.76 1.23 5.98
C LEU A 137 21.01 2.42 6.59
N THR A 138 21.69 3.54 6.82
CA THR A 138 21.23 4.54 7.78
C THR A 138 20.60 5.77 7.14
N SER A 139 21.02 6.18 5.94
CA SER A 139 20.63 7.51 5.42
C SER A 139 19.14 7.62 5.12
N ASN A 140 18.51 6.57 4.58
CA ASN A 140 17.07 6.55 4.32
C ASN A 140 16.26 6.59 5.64
N ILE A 141 16.69 5.80 6.63
CA ILE A 141 16.07 5.73 7.96
C ILE A 141 16.19 7.08 8.68
N LYS A 142 17.40 7.66 8.71
CA LYS A 142 17.69 8.94 9.35
C LYS A 142 16.83 10.06 8.76
N ARG A 143 16.69 10.09 7.43
CA ARG A 143 15.80 11.04 6.76
C ARG A 143 14.35 10.90 7.22
N ALA A 144 13.83 9.68 7.37
CA ALA A 144 12.46 9.49 7.86
C ALA A 144 12.29 9.99 9.30
N ILE A 145 13.25 9.69 10.18
CA ILE A 145 13.27 10.16 11.58
C ILE A 145 13.31 11.70 11.63
N ASP A 146 14.21 12.31 10.87
CA ASP A 146 14.38 13.77 10.82
C ASP A 146 13.13 14.51 10.30
N ASN A 147 12.26 13.80 9.58
CA ASN A 147 10.99 14.31 9.07
C ASN A 147 9.78 13.87 9.91
N GLY A 148 9.99 13.45 11.16
CA GLY A 148 8.91 13.22 12.13
C GLY A 148 8.26 11.85 12.08
N ALA A 149 8.94 10.81 11.59
CA ALA A 149 8.46 9.43 11.70
C ALA A 149 8.26 9.04 13.18
N ALA A 150 7.07 8.54 13.52
CA ALA A 150 6.74 8.04 14.86
C ALA A 150 7.29 6.63 15.11
N ALA A 151 7.44 5.84 14.04
CA ALA A 151 8.11 4.54 14.01
C ALA A 151 8.68 4.31 12.61
N ALA A 152 9.60 3.37 12.45
CA ALA A 152 10.16 3.01 11.15
C ALA A 152 10.26 1.49 11.00
N TYR A 153 10.11 1.00 9.78
CA TYR A 153 10.35 -0.40 9.47
C TYR A 153 11.07 -0.59 8.14
N ILE A 154 11.80 -1.69 8.01
CA ILE A 154 12.48 -2.09 6.78
C ILE A 154 11.43 -2.64 5.81
N GLN A 155 11.34 -2.15 4.57
CA GLN A 155 10.36 -2.63 3.58
C GLN A 155 10.46 -4.14 3.36
N GLY A 156 9.31 -4.80 3.14
CA GLY A 156 9.22 -6.23 2.81
C GLY A 156 10.18 -6.72 1.73
N GLY A 157 10.25 -6.05 0.57
CA GLY A 157 11.16 -6.44 -0.50
C GLY A 157 12.65 -6.32 -0.12
N VAL A 158 12.99 -5.36 0.74
CA VAL A 158 14.35 -5.23 1.29
C VAL A 158 14.64 -6.34 2.31
N GLY A 159 13.67 -6.64 3.18
CA GLY A 159 13.72 -7.76 4.13
C GLY A 159 13.97 -9.09 3.41
N ASP A 160 13.12 -9.39 2.43
CA ASP A 160 13.21 -10.58 1.58
C ASP A 160 14.59 -10.66 0.90
N SER A 161 15.06 -9.57 0.31
CA SER A 161 16.36 -9.52 -0.37
C SER A 161 17.53 -9.80 0.58
N PHE A 162 17.54 -9.20 1.77
CA PHE A 162 18.62 -9.44 2.73
C PHE A 162 18.63 -10.89 3.22
N VAL A 163 17.46 -11.48 3.52
CA VAL A 163 17.40 -12.88 3.95
C VAL A 163 17.77 -13.85 2.83
N LYS A 164 17.24 -13.65 1.62
CA LYS A 164 17.58 -14.43 0.42
C LYS A 164 19.09 -14.50 0.17
N ASN A 165 19.80 -13.42 0.46
CA ASN A 165 21.25 -13.30 0.24
C ASN A 165 22.10 -13.62 1.49
N GLY A 166 21.51 -14.18 2.55
CA GLY A 166 22.23 -14.52 3.79
C GLY A 166 22.74 -13.31 4.57
N ARG A 167 22.15 -12.13 4.34
CA ARG A 167 22.51 -10.83 4.93
C ARG A 167 21.56 -10.40 6.04
N VAL A 168 21.11 -11.37 6.85
CA VAL A 168 20.27 -11.12 8.04
C VAL A 168 20.97 -10.16 9.01
N ASP A 169 22.31 -10.14 9.02
CA ASP A 169 23.14 -9.20 9.79
C ASP A 169 22.81 -7.73 9.50
N LEU A 170 22.44 -7.40 8.26
CA LEU A 170 22.10 -6.04 7.87
C LEU A 170 20.73 -5.61 8.38
N LEU A 171 19.78 -6.56 8.54
CA LEU A 171 18.49 -6.27 9.18
C LEU A 171 18.70 -5.92 10.65
N GLY A 172 19.52 -6.69 11.36
CA GLY A 172 19.86 -6.43 12.76
C GLY A 172 20.45 -5.03 12.95
N LYS A 173 21.48 -4.66 12.17
CA LYS A 173 22.11 -3.33 12.20
C LYS A 173 21.13 -2.19 11.89
N ALA A 174 20.22 -2.40 10.93
CA ALA A 174 19.21 -1.40 10.60
C ALA A 174 18.18 -1.23 11.74
N ILE A 175 17.78 -2.32 12.39
CA ILE A 175 16.90 -2.28 13.57
C ILE A 175 17.58 -1.60 14.76
N GLU A 176 18.83 -1.94 15.06
CA GLU A 176 19.64 -1.28 16.09
C GLU A 176 19.69 0.23 15.85
N PHE A 177 20.00 0.66 14.63
CA PHE A 177 20.05 2.08 14.29
C PHE A 177 18.71 2.81 14.52
N ILE A 178 17.57 2.18 14.18
CA ILE A 178 16.25 2.77 14.46
C ILE A 178 16.04 2.92 15.99
N LYS A 179 16.34 1.86 16.76
CA LYS A 179 16.18 1.85 18.22
C LYS A 179 17.10 2.85 18.92
N GLU A 180 18.34 3.03 18.45
CA GLU A 180 19.28 4.04 18.94
C GLU A 180 18.72 5.48 18.78
N ASN A 181 17.90 5.70 17.77
CA ASN A 181 17.18 6.96 17.55
C ASN A 181 15.85 7.04 18.32
N ARG A 182 15.57 6.10 19.22
CA ARG A 182 14.47 6.11 20.20
C ARG A 182 13.07 6.14 19.59
N ILE A 183 12.89 5.54 18.43
CA ILE A 183 11.56 5.23 17.88
C ILE A 183 11.42 3.71 17.68
N PRO A 184 10.18 3.17 17.66
CA PRO A 184 10.00 1.75 17.43
C PRO A 184 10.50 1.31 16.05
N ALA A 185 11.15 0.15 16.03
CA ALA A 185 11.80 -0.44 14.87
C ALA A 185 11.06 -1.70 14.43
N GLY A 186 10.72 -1.78 13.15
CA GLY A 186 10.03 -2.95 12.60
C GLY A 186 10.70 -3.58 11.39
N ILE A 187 10.31 -4.81 11.09
CA ILE A 187 10.72 -5.52 9.87
C ILE A 187 9.50 -5.87 9.05
N GLY A 188 9.47 -5.40 7.82
CA GLY A 188 8.50 -5.81 6.81
C GLY A 188 8.94 -7.10 6.14
N ALA A 189 7.98 -7.92 5.73
CA ALA A 189 8.25 -9.17 5.05
C ALA A 189 7.11 -9.55 4.10
N HIS A 190 7.45 -10.06 2.92
CA HIS A 190 6.49 -10.83 2.13
C HIS A 190 6.66 -12.33 2.42
N SER A 191 7.91 -12.79 2.50
CA SER A 191 8.24 -14.16 2.89
C SER A 191 8.13 -14.36 4.40
N ILE A 192 7.55 -15.49 4.84
CA ILE A 192 7.59 -15.89 6.27
C ILE A 192 9.01 -16.27 6.73
N GLU A 193 9.90 -16.58 5.79
CA GLU A 193 11.31 -16.86 6.11
C GLU A 193 12.02 -15.66 6.72
N VAL A 194 11.54 -14.43 6.47
CA VAL A 194 12.17 -13.22 7.02
C VAL A 194 12.01 -13.15 8.55
N PRO A 195 10.78 -13.16 9.13
CA PRO A 195 10.62 -13.27 10.58
C PRO A 195 11.36 -14.48 11.17
N ILE A 196 11.27 -15.66 10.55
CA ILE A 196 11.94 -16.88 11.03
C ILE A 196 13.47 -16.69 11.11
N ALA A 197 14.08 -16.07 10.09
CA ALA A 197 15.51 -15.80 10.07
C ALA A 197 15.91 -14.76 11.13
N CYS A 198 15.07 -13.75 11.37
CA CYS A 198 15.29 -12.75 12.40
C CYS A 198 15.27 -13.36 13.80
N GLU A 199 14.24 -14.17 14.11
CA GLU A 199 14.13 -14.88 15.40
C GLU A 199 15.32 -15.83 15.62
N LYS A 200 15.72 -16.60 14.61
CA LYS A 200 16.90 -17.49 14.70
C LYS A 200 18.21 -16.73 14.93
N ALA A 201 18.32 -15.52 14.40
CA ALA A 201 19.48 -14.65 14.57
C ALA A 201 19.44 -13.84 15.87
N GLY A 202 18.36 -13.92 16.66
CA GLY A 202 18.18 -13.13 17.87
C GLY A 202 17.97 -11.64 17.60
N ILE A 203 17.43 -11.27 16.42
CA ILE A 203 17.08 -9.89 16.11
C ILE A 203 15.71 -9.61 16.72
N GLU A 204 15.63 -8.58 17.57
CA GLU A 204 14.41 -8.22 18.31
C GLU A 204 13.80 -6.91 17.78
N PRO A 205 13.02 -6.94 16.66
CA PRO A 205 12.24 -5.77 16.25
C PRO A 205 11.06 -5.56 17.22
N ASP A 206 10.59 -4.32 17.33
CA ASP A 206 9.40 -3.98 18.13
C ASP A 206 8.09 -4.44 17.45
N PHE A 207 8.12 -4.68 16.14
CA PHE A 207 7.00 -5.23 15.38
C PHE A 207 7.43 -5.85 14.03
N TYR A 208 6.62 -6.77 13.52
CA TYR A 208 6.68 -7.22 12.13
C TYR A 208 5.53 -6.64 11.33
N MET A 209 5.79 -6.25 10.07
CA MET A 209 4.77 -5.90 9.09
C MET A 209 4.72 -7.03 8.05
N LYS A 210 3.72 -7.91 8.18
CA LYS A 210 3.59 -9.11 7.36
C LYS A 210 2.32 -9.05 6.53
N THR A 211 2.46 -9.24 5.23
CA THR A 211 1.33 -9.49 4.32
C THR A 211 0.64 -10.79 4.71
N LEU A 212 -0.69 -10.76 4.85
CA LEU A 212 -1.50 -11.94 5.13
C LEU A 212 -2.79 -11.88 4.32
N HIS A 213 -2.99 -12.87 3.47
CA HIS A 213 -4.22 -13.05 2.69
C HIS A 213 -4.38 -14.51 2.29
N SER A 214 -5.63 -14.93 2.05
CA SER A 214 -5.97 -16.34 1.80
C SER A 214 -5.51 -16.87 0.43
N GLY A 215 -5.14 -15.99 -0.50
CA GLY A 215 -4.94 -16.36 -1.91
C GLY A 215 -6.22 -16.82 -2.62
N ASN A 216 -7.40 -16.68 -2.00
CA ASN A 216 -8.69 -17.10 -2.59
C ASN A 216 -9.29 -15.98 -3.46
N TYR A 217 -8.60 -15.64 -4.54
CA TYR A 217 -9.07 -14.68 -5.54
C TYR A 217 -8.61 -15.10 -6.94
N TRP A 218 -9.39 -14.72 -7.94
CA TRP A 218 -9.22 -15.16 -9.34
C TRP A 218 -7.80 -14.96 -9.89
N SER A 219 -7.16 -13.85 -9.53
CA SER A 219 -5.85 -13.50 -10.04
C SER A 219 -4.69 -13.99 -9.17
N ALA A 220 -4.91 -14.82 -8.15
CA ALA A 220 -3.83 -15.33 -7.30
C ALA A 220 -2.97 -16.32 -8.07
N THR A 221 -1.64 -16.21 -7.95
CA THR A 221 -0.74 -17.25 -8.48
C THR A 221 -1.07 -18.60 -7.81
N PRO A 222 -1.29 -19.68 -8.60
CA PRO A 222 -1.57 -21.03 -8.09
C PRO A 222 -0.53 -21.48 -7.07
N LYS A 223 -0.92 -22.32 -6.11
CA LYS A 223 -0.02 -22.70 -5.00
C LYS A 223 1.23 -23.41 -5.51
N GLU A 224 1.08 -24.22 -6.54
CA GLU A 224 2.13 -24.97 -7.25
C GLU A 224 3.14 -24.07 -8.00
N ASP A 225 2.74 -22.85 -8.36
CA ASP A 225 3.56 -21.90 -9.12
C ASP A 225 4.17 -20.79 -8.23
N ARG A 226 3.94 -20.84 -6.92
CA ARG A 226 4.46 -19.84 -5.97
C ARG A 226 5.95 -20.05 -5.73
N ILE A 227 6.73 -19.01 -5.99
CA ILE A 227 8.19 -19.01 -5.82
C ILE A 227 8.56 -18.13 -4.62
N GLU A 228 9.33 -18.70 -3.69
CA GLU A 228 9.85 -17.99 -2.52
C GLU A 228 10.80 -16.85 -2.92
N PHE A 229 10.69 -15.70 -2.26
CA PHE A 229 11.46 -14.49 -2.57
C PHE A 229 11.39 -14.03 -4.04
N ASN A 230 10.18 -14.11 -4.63
CA ASN A 230 9.92 -13.70 -6.01
C ASN A 230 9.22 -12.34 -6.15
N VAL A 231 8.78 -11.73 -5.05
CA VAL A 231 8.16 -10.39 -5.06
C VAL A 231 9.17 -9.32 -5.46
N ASP A 232 8.76 -8.39 -6.33
CA ASP A 232 9.57 -7.28 -6.84
C ASP A 232 10.87 -7.75 -7.51
N SER A 233 10.90 -9.00 -7.99
CA SER A 233 12.09 -9.62 -8.57
C SER A 233 12.30 -9.25 -10.04
N ASN A 234 11.26 -8.74 -10.70
CA ASN A 234 11.19 -8.56 -12.15
C ASN A 234 11.38 -9.87 -12.94
N SER A 235 11.17 -11.02 -12.30
CA SER A 235 11.08 -12.32 -12.97
C SER A 235 9.85 -12.39 -13.87
N LEU A 236 9.87 -13.27 -14.87
CA LEU A 236 8.67 -13.59 -15.66
C LEU A 236 7.58 -14.25 -14.79
N ASP A 237 7.96 -14.87 -13.68
CA ASP A 237 7.04 -15.52 -12.74
C ASP A 237 6.54 -14.55 -11.65
N ASP A 238 7.03 -13.31 -11.64
CA ASP A 238 6.57 -12.25 -10.73
C ASP A 238 5.35 -11.54 -11.31
N HIS A 239 4.17 -12.03 -10.93
CA HIS A 239 2.89 -11.53 -11.43
C HIS A 239 2.31 -10.38 -10.59
N ASP A 240 3.03 -9.87 -9.59
CA ASP A 240 2.59 -8.72 -8.77
C ASP A 240 1.17 -8.93 -8.19
N ASN A 241 0.91 -10.13 -7.68
CA ASN A 241 -0.42 -10.59 -7.29
C ASN A 241 -0.41 -11.52 -6.05
N ILE A 242 0.76 -11.89 -5.52
CA ILE A 242 0.90 -12.80 -4.39
C ILE A 242 2.07 -12.35 -3.51
N TRP A 243 1.77 -12.06 -2.25
CA TRP A 243 2.75 -11.62 -1.24
C TRP A 243 2.68 -12.44 0.05
N SER A 244 1.79 -13.43 0.11
CA SER A 244 1.62 -14.34 1.24
C SER A 244 1.55 -15.75 0.66
N LEU A 245 2.72 -16.38 0.50
CA LEU A 245 2.80 -17.66 -0.22
C LEU A 245 2.12 -18.78 0.56
N ASP A 246 2.30 -18.78 1.89
CA ASP A 246 1.72 -19.73 2.82
C ASP A 246 1.10 -18.96 4.02
N PRO A 247 -0.18 -18.56 3.91
CA PRO A 247 -0.85 -17.85 4.99
C PRO A 247 -1.05 -18.73 6.22
N GLU A 248 -1.21 -20.04 6.07
CA GLU A 248 -1.38 -20.97 7.20
C GLU A 248 -0.10 -21.02 8.04
N ARG A 249 1.06 -21.21 7.41
CA ARG A 249 2.37 -21.18 8.10
C ARG A 249 2.67 -19.81 8.70
N THR A 250 2.23 -18.74 8.03
CA THR A 250 2.36 -17.38 8.57
C THR A 250 1.56 -17.23 9.87
N ILE A 251 0.33 -17.74 9.92
CA ILE A 251 -0.53 -17.70 11.13
C ILE A 251 0.03 -18.59 12.24
N GLU A 252 0.59 -19.75 11.91
CA GLU A 252 1.16 -20.66 12.91
C GLU A 252 2.40 -20.06 13.60
N PHE A 253 3.21 -19.31 12.86
CA PHE A 253 4.46 -18.74 13.37
C PHE A 253 4.27 -17.45 14.17
N MET A 254 3.30 -16.61 13.81
CA MET A 254 3.12 -15.24 14.31
C MET A 254 2.11 -15.14 15.45
#